data_AF-A0A2D7A4I7-F1
#
_entry.id   AF-A0A2D7A4I7-F1
#
_cell.length_a   1.000
_cell.length_b   1.000
_cell.length_c   1.000
_cell.angle_alpha   90.00
_cell.angle_beta   90.00
_cell.angle_gamma   90.00
#
_symmetry.space_group_name_H-M   'P 1'
#
loop_
_entity.id
_entity.type
_entity.pdbx_description
1 polymer ?
#
loop_
_entity_poly.entity_id
_entity_poly.type
_entity_poly.pdbx_seq_one_letter_code
_entity_poly.pdbx_strand_id
1 'polypeptide(L)'
;MKHFHLFLLAILFSCKPDTSDNIMYVEGDITELRKGTLYLQKIKDSVLINVDSIKLNRNGKFNFKVEISEPEIFHLYLAKDDGDSLNDRIIFFGDKGKINIKTRLKTFESSAFIQGSTNNDLLEEYKSISRKFNLKNLELFKLYLESQKDQNLKSIDSFKKQIDNLTKRKYLYTLNFANTHFDKMISPYIIISEASDANPNLLDTIAKKMPDHIKSSKYGKIFFKILEKNKKIVEEK
;
A
#
# COMPACT_ATOMS: atom_id res chain seq x y z
N MET A 1 9.93 -9.99 76.28
CA MET A 1 8.90 -9.23 75.54
C MET A 1 9.27 -9.29 74.07
N LYS A 2 8.44 -9.92 73.22
CA LYS A 2 8.77 -10.20 71.81
C LYS A 2 8.27 -9.04 70.94
N HIS A 3 9.18 -8.39 70.21
CA HIS A 3 8.84 -7.34 69.25
C HIS A 3 8.42 -7.97 67.92
N PHE A 4 7.20 -7.68 67.47
CA PHE A 4 6.66 -8.08 66.18
C PHE A 4 6.71 -6.85 65.26
N HIS A 5 7.67 -6.81 64.34
CA HIS A 5 7.71 -5.77 63.31
C HIS A 5 6.78 -6.15 62.16
N LEU A 6 5.67 -5.42 62.05
CA LEU A 6 4.76 -5.48 60.91
C LEU A 6 5.37 -4.64 59.77
N PHE A 7 5.97 -5.31 58.78
CA PHE A 7 6.48 -4.67 57.57
C PHE A 7 5.30 -4.44 56.61
N LEU A 8 4.81 -3.21 56.54
CA LEU A 8 3.74 -2.81 55.62
C LEU A 8 4.32 -2.68 54.21
N LEU A 9 4.07 -3.68 53.36
CA LEU A 9 4.45 -3.67 51.96
C LEU A 9 3.48 -2.78 51.17
N ALA A 10 3.88 -1.54 50.91
CA ALA A 10 3.15 -0.63 50.04
C ALA A 10 3.27 -1.10 48.58
N ILE A 11 2.19 -1.67 48.04
CA ILE A 11 2.08 -1.98 46.61
C ILE A 11 1.86 -0.65 45.88
N LEU A 12 2.93 -0.11 45.32
CA LEU A 12 2.84 0.99 44.36
C LEU A 12 2.28 0.42 43.06
N PHE A 13 0.97 0.55 42.85
CA PHE A 13 0.39 0.46 41.52
C PHE A 13 0.92 1.64 40.70
N SER A 14 1.98 1.40 39.95
CA SER A 14 2.40 2.29 38.87
C SER A 14 1.30 2.25 37.80
N CYS A 15 0.50 3.30 37.75
CA CYS A 15 -0.40 3.59 36.65
C CYS A 15 0.47 3.69 35.39
N LYS A 16 0.38 2.70 34.49
CA LYS A 16 1.02 2.79 33.17
C LYS A 16 0.48 4.06 32.51
N PRO A 17 1.33 4.97 32.00
CA PRO A 17 0.83 6.01 31.12
C PRO A 17 0.20 5.29 29.92
N ASP A 18 -1.05 5.62 29.61
CA ASP A 18 -1.74 5.20 28.39
C ASP A 18 -1.00 5.77 27.17
N THR A 19 0.12 5.15 26.80
CA THR A 19 0.73 5.33 25.49
C THR A 19 -0.03 4.42 24.55
N SER A 20 -0.95 5.01 23.80
CA SER A 20 -1.59 4.36 22.67
C SER A 20 -0.54 3.98 21.62
N ASP A 21 -0.03 2.74 21.71
CA ASP A 21 0.97 2.16 20.81
C ASP A 21 0.50 2.04 19.34
N ASN A 22 -0.74 2.45 19.06
CA ASN A 22 -1.47 2.29 17.81
C ASN A 22 -1.79 3.64 17.13
N ILE A 23 -1.01 4.69 17.37
CA ILE A 23 -1.20 5.99 16.71
C ILE A 23 -0.24 6.17 15.54
N MET A 24 -0.81 6.58 14.41
CA MET A 24 -0.11 7.12 13.26
C MET A 24 -0.20 8.65 13.26
N TYR A 25 0.95 9.30 13.08
CA TYR A 25 1.07 10.74 12.82
C TYR A 25 1.49 10.94 11.37
N VAL A 26 0.69 11.63 10.58
CA VAL A 26 1.01 11.93 9.18
C VAL A 26 1.32 13.41 9.07
N GLU A 27 2.60 13.73 9.02
CA GLU A 27 3.13 15.09 9.07
C GLU A 27 3.79 15.45 7.74
N GLY A 28 3.69 16.70 7.32
CA GLY A 28 4.26 17.06 6.02
C GLY A 28 4.14 18.52 5.61
N ASP A 29 4.63 18.78 4.40
CA ASP A 29 4.62 20.09 3.75
C ASP A 29 4.28 19.95 2.27
N ILE A 30 3.33 20.76 1.81
CA ILE A 30 3.00 20.92 0.39
C ILE A 30 3.58 22.27 -0.04
N THR A 31 4.76 22.24 -0.64
CA THR A 31 5.43 23.46 -1.10
C THR A 31 4.59 24.17 -2.17
N GLU A 32 4.58 25.51 -2.14
CA GLU A 32 3.78 26.40 -3.00
C GLU A 32 2.25 26.40 -2.73
N LEU A 33 1.75 25.61 -1.79
CA LEU A 33 0.33 25.65 -1.42
C LEU A 33 -0.02 26.88 -0.57
N ARG A 34 -0.88 27.75 -1.11
CA ARG A 34 -1.38 28.94 -0.39
C ARG A 34 -2.67 28.67 0.38
N LYS A 35 -3.59 27.91 -0.21
CA LYS A 35 -4.91 27.59 0.34
C LYS A 35 -5.38 26.27 -0.27
N GLY A 36 -6.08 25.45 0.52
CA GLY A 36 -6.74 24.24 0.06
C GLY A 36 -7.26 23.43 1.23
N THR A 37 -7.97 22.34 0.97
CA THR A 37 -8.34 21.37 1.99
C THR A 37 -7.65 20.05 1.69
N LEU A 38 -6.84 19.56 2.63
CA LEU A 38 -6.18 18.28 2.54
C LEU A 38 -7.04 17.25 3.28
N TYR A 39 -7.37 16.17 2.60
CA TYR A 39 -8.11 15.04 3.15
C TYR A 39 -7.19 13.85 3.32
N LEU A 40 -7.23 13.24 4.50
CA LEU A 40 -6.68 11.92 4.73
C LEU A 40 -7.81 10.91 4.51
N GLN A 41 -7.61 9.97 3.60
CA GLN A 41 -8.64 9.06 3.14
C GLN A 41 -8.17 7.61 3.18
N LYS A 42 -9.12 6.68 3.28
CA LYS A 42 -8.84 5.24 3.16
C LYS A 42 -10.01 4.49 2.54
N ILE A 43 -9.76 3.26 2.10
CA ILE A 43 -10.81 2.37 1.62
C ILE A 43 -11.35 1.56 2.82
N LYS A 44 -12.66 1.68 3.06
CA LYS A 44 -13.43 0.90 4.02
C LYS A 44 -14.65 0.31 3.31
N ASP A 45 -14.82 -1.01 3.38
CA ASP A 45 -15.94 -1.72 2.76
C ASP A 45 -16.10 -1.40 1.27
N SER A 46 -14.97 -1.37 0.54
CA SER A 46 -14.86 -1.00 -0.88
C SER A 46 -15.21 0.45 -1.22
N VAL A 47 -15.48 1.29 -0.23
CA VAL A 47 -15.76 2.72 -0.40
C VAL A 47 -14.59 3.55 0.10
N LEU A 48 -14.22 4.56 -0.66
CA LEU A 48 -13.25 5.56 -0.24
C LEU A 48 -13.92 6.55 0.73
N ILE A 49 -13.41 6.66 1.95
CA ILE A 49 -13.94 7.54 2.99
C ILE A 49 -12.89 8.56 3.45
N ASN A 50 -13.35 9.74 3.87
CA ASN A 50 -12.53 10.71 4.60
C ASN A 50 -12.35 10.23 6.04
N VAL A 51 -11.10 10.05 6.45
CA VAL A 51 -10.72 9.76 7.85
C VAL A 51 -10.64 11.07 8.63
N ASP A 52 -9.99 12.07 8.05
CA ASP A 52 -9.83 13.39 8.63
C ASP A 52 -9.59 14.43 7.51
N SER A 53 -9.66 15.71 7.84
CA SER A 53 -9.39 16.80 6.91
C SER A 53 -8.78 18.00 7.63
N ILE A 54 -7.90 18.73 6.93
CA ILE A 54 -7.28 19.95 7.44
C ILE A 54 -7.41 21.04 6.39
N LYS A 55 -7.89 22.21 6.81
CA LYS A 55 -7.82 23.44 5.99
C LYS A 55 -6.41 24.02 6.09
N LEU A 56 -5.74 24.12 4.96
CA LEU A 56 -4.36 24.60 4.88
C LEU A 56 -4.33 26.07 4.48
N ASN A 57 -3.55 26.85 5.22
CA ASN A 57 -3.39 28.29 5.00
C ASN A 57 -1.90 28.67 5.00
N ARG A 58 -1.47 29.42 3.98
CA ARG A 58 -0.19 30.14 3.82
C ARG A 58 1.12 29.33 3.85
N ASN A 59 1.25 28.25 4.61
CA ASN A 59 2.52 27.55 4.81
C ASN A 59 2.54 26.08 4.34
N GLY A 60 1.43 25.52 3.85
CA GLY A 60 1.38 24.16 3.30
C GLY A 60 1.65 23.02 4.29
N LYS A 61 1.87 23.32 5.58
CA LYS A 61 2.19 22.32 6.62
C LYS A 61 0.94 21.65 7.15
N PHE A 62 1.00 20.34 7.34
CA PHE A 62 -0.11 19.55 7.86
C PHE A 62 0.36 18.50 8.88
N ASN A 63 -0.56 18.09 9.76
CA ASN A 63 -0.37 17.00 10.70
C ASN A 63 -1.71 16.33 11.01
N PHE A 64 -1.86 15.07 10.62
CA PHE A 64 -2.98 14.23 11.02
C PHE A 64 -2.57 13.30 12.16
N LYS A 65 -3.50 13.05 13.08
CA LYS A 65 -3.34 12.05 14.16
C LYS A 65 -4.47 11.03 14.04
N VAL A 66 -4.12 9.79 13.75
CA VAL A 66 -5.10 8.72 13.51
C VAL A 66 -4.73 7.48 14.30
N GLU A 67 -5.71 6.91 14.99
CA GLU A 67 -5.58 5.58 15.57
C GLU A 67 -5.74 4.51 14.48
N ILE A 68 -4.78 3.59 14.40
CA ILE A 68 -4.76 2.50 13.43
C ILE A 68 -4.51 1.18 14.14
N SER A 69 -5.25 0.14 13.77
CA SER A 69 -5.07 -1.20 14.34
C SER A 69 -3.92 -1.99 13.70
N GLU A 70 -3.59 -1.65 12.45
CA GLU A 70 -2.59 -2.33 11.63
C GLU A 70 -2.15 -1.44 10.46
N PRO A 71 -1.00 -1.72 9.83
CA PRO A 71 -0.58 -0.99 8.64
C PRO A 71 -1.60 -1.15 7.49
N GLU A 72 -1.97 -0.06 6.81
CA GLU A 72 -2.88 -0.11 5.66
C GLU A 72 -2.65 1.04 4.67
N ILE A 73 -3.24 0.96 3.48
CA ILE A 73 -3.15 2.02 2.48
C ILE A 73 -4.05 3.22 2.84
N PHE A 74 -3.43 4.39 2.86
CA PHE A 74 -4.08 5.69 2.95
C PHE A 74 -3.83 6.52 1.69
N HIS A 75 -4.67 7.53 1.51
CA HIS A 75 -4.56 8.50 0.44
C HIS A 75 -4.53 9.91 1.05
N LEU A 76 -3.62 10.76 0.59
CA LEU A 76 -3.78 12.19 0.73
C LEU A 76 -4.41 12.74 -0.55
N TYR A 77 -5.55 13.42 -0.40
CA TYR A 77 -6.25 14.09 -1.47
C TYR A 77 -6.29 15.59 -1.21
N LEU A 78 -5.75 16.38 -2.12
CA LEU A 78 -5.76 17.84 -2.04
C LEU A 78 -6.92 18.38 -2.86
N ALA A 79 -7.96 18.88 -2.19
CA ALA A 79 -9.00 19.67 -2.86
C ALA A 79 -8.47 21.08 -3.08
N LYS A 80 -8.23 21.41 -4.35
CA LYS A 80 -7.79 22.72 -4.81
C LYS A 80 -9.00 23.59 -5.15
N ASP A 81 -8.91 24.89 -4.87
CA ASP A 81 -9.91 25.91 -5.26
C ASP A 81 -9.57 26.49 -6.66
N ASP A 82 -9.03 25.70 -7.60
CA ASP A 82 -8.47 26.18 -8.87
C ASP A 82 -9.20 25.70 -10.14
N GLY A 83 -10.27 24.92 -9.99
CA GLY A 83 -11.06 24.42 -11.12
C GLY A 83 -10.41 23.30 -11.93
N ASP A 84 -9.25 22.78 -11.48
CA ASP A 84 -8.62 21.59 -12.05
C ASP A 84 -9.42 20.32 -11.68
N SER A 85 -9.62 19.44 -12.67
CA SER A 85 -10.33 18.17 -12.50
C SER A 85 -9.41 16.99 -12.19
N LEU A 86 -8.08 17.21 -12.23
CA LEU A 86 -7.10 16.19 -11.89
C LEU A 86 -7.13 15.91 -10.38
N ASN A 87 -7.74 14.78 -10.04
CA ASN A 87 -7.90 14.27 -8.67
C ASN A 87 -6.66 13.50 -8.20
N ASP A 88 -5.49 14.13 -8.28
CA ASP A 88 -4.20 13.54 -7.88
C ASP A 88 -4.22 13.12 -6.40
N ARG A 89 -3.70 11.93 -6.12
CA ARG A 89 -3.71 11.34 -4.77
C ARG A 89 -2.35 10.76 -4.44
N ILE A 90 -1.80 11.14 -3.29
CA ILE A 90 -0.62 10.46 -2.76
C ILE A 90 -1.09 9.20 -2.06
N ILE A 91 -0.77 8.05 -2.64
CA ILE A 91 -1.02 6.73 -2.04
C ILE A 91 0.19 6.34 -1.20
N PHE A 92 -0.03 6.04 0.07
CA PHE A 92 1.04 5.62 0.97
C PHE A 92 0.58 4.50 1.91
N PHE A 93 1.54 3.70 2.39
CA PHE A 93 1.30 2.70 3.42
C PHE A 93 1.43 3.34 4.81
N GLY A 94 0.29 3.55 5.47
CA GLY A 94 0.21 4.01 6.84
C GLY A 94 0.71 2.94 7.82
N ASP A 95 1.41 3.37 8.87
CA ASP A 95 1.97 2.52 9.92
C ASP A 95 2.06 3.35 11.21
N LYS A 96 2.21 2.67 12.34
CA LYS A 96 2.29 3.34 13.65
C LYS A 96 3.55 4.19 13.73
N GLY A 97 3.47 5.28 14.47
CA GLY A 97 4.55 6.26 14.57
C GLY A 97 4.42 7.38 13.55
N LYS A 98 5.55 7.98 13.18
CA LYS A 98 5.59 9.21 12.37
C LYS A 98 5.85 8.89 10.91
N ILE A 99 4.94 9.34 10.05
CA ILE A 99 5.09 9.33 8.60
C ILE A 99 5.31 10.77 8.14
N ASN A 100 6.43 11.01 7.47
CA ASN A 100 6.75 12.31 6.90
C ASN A 100 6.46 12.31 5.40
N ILE A 101 5.66 13.26 4.91
CA ILE A 101 5.32 13.39 3.49
C ILE A 101 5.66 14.79 3.00
N LYS A 102 6.50 14.88 1.98
CA LYS A 102 6.85 16.14 1.31
C LYS A 102 6.43 16.07 -0.14
N THR A 103 5.83 17.14 -0.65
CA THR A 103 5.41 17.23 -2.05
C THR A 103 5.31 18.69 -2.52
N ARG A 104 5.02 18.90 -3.80
CA ARG A 104 4.84 20.21 -4.42
C ARG A 104 3.44 20.32 -5.01
N LEU A 105 2.80 21.48 -4.89
CA LEU A 105 1.44 21.72 -5.40
C LEU A 105 1.23 21.27 -6.85
N LYS A 106 2.14 21.64 -7.76
CA LYS A 106 2.01 21.35 -9.20
C LYS A 106 2.20 19.88 -9.57
N THR A 107 2.85 19.12 -8.70
CA THR A 107 3.24 17.71 -8.92
C THR A 107 2.87 16.89 -7.70
N PHE A 108 1.67 17.11 -7.18
CA PHE A 108 1.24 16.66 -5.86
C PHE A 108 1.45 15.16 -5.64
N GLU A 109 1.09 14.34 -6.62
CA GLU A 109 1.36 12.91 -6.59
C GLU A 109 2.81 12.57 -6.97
N SER A 110 3.29 13.05 -8.12
CA SER A 110 4.55 12.57 -8.72
C SER A 110 5.82 13.05 -8.00
N SER A 111 5.74 14.13 -7.21
CA SER A 111 6.86 14.65 -6.40
C SER A 111 6.79 14.23 -4.93
N ALA A 112 5.83 13.37 -4.57
CA ALA A 112 5.68 12.91 -3.20
C ALA A 112 6.91 12.10 -2.76
N PHE A 113 7.46 12.50 -1.62
CA PHE A 113 8.52 11.79 -0.92
C PHE A 113 8.00 11.42 0.48
N ILE A 114 8.01 10.13 0.79
CA ILE A 114 7.40 9.56 1.98
C ILE A 114 8.48 8.83 2.79
N GLN A 115 8.49 9.03 4.11
CA GLN A 115 9.40 8.35 5.04
C GLN A 115 8.64 7.91 6.29
N GLY A 116 9.18 6.90 6.99
CA GLY A 116 8.67 6.47 8.30
C GLY A 116 7.76 5.25 8.27
N SER A 117 7.69 4.53 7.15
CA SER A 117 6.92 3.28 7.03
C SER A 117 7.69 2.27 6.17
N THR A 118 8.14 1.18 6.78
CA THR A 118 8.84 0.10 6.08
C THR A 118 7.95 -0.53 5.00
N ASN A 119 6.65 -0.65 5.25
CA ASN A 119 5.70 -1.13 4.24
C ASN A 119 5.61 -0.15 3.05
N ASN A 120 5.76 1.15 3.28
CA ASN A 120 5.78 2.15 2.22
C ASN A 120 7.09 2.13 1.43
N ASP A 121 8.24 1.95 2.09
CA ASP A 121 9.53 1.83 1.41
C ASP A 121 9.52 0.64 0.44
N LEU A 122 8.99 -0.50 0.89
CA LEU A 122 8.77 -1.69 0.08
C LEU A 122 7.75 -1.47 -1.05
N LEU A 123 6.69 -0.69 -0.80
CA LEU A 123 5.72 -0.31 -1.82
C LEU A 123 6.38 0.51 -2.94
N GLU A 124 7.22 1.49 -2.60
CA GLU A 124 7.91 2.33 -3.58
C GLU A 124 8.98 1.55 -4.37
N GLU A 125 9.71 0.64 -3.72
CA GLU A 125 10.61 -0.30 -4.40
C GLU A 125 9.85 -1.12 -5.45
N TYR A 126 8.73 -1.74 -5.04
CA TYR A 126 7.91 -2.55 -5.93
C TYR A 126 7.32 -1.73 -7.09
N LYS A 127 6.81 -0.52 -6.81
CA LYS A 127 6.31 0.41 -7.84
C LYS A 127 7.40 0.77 -8.85
N SER A 128 8.64 1.01 -8.39
CA SER A 128 9.77 1.32 -9.27
C SER A 128 10.01 0.21 -10.31
N ILE A 129 9.98 -1.06 -9.89
CA ILE A 129 10.11 -2.19 -10.81
C ILE A 129 8.85 -2.37 -11.67
N SER A 130 7.66 -2.21 -11.11
CA SER A 130 6.39 -2.30 -11.84
C SER A 130 6.28 -1.27 -12.97
N ARG A 131 6.81 -0.06 -12.78
CA ARG A 131 6.91 0.96 -13.84
C ARG A 131 7.69 0.45 -15.06
N LYS A 132 8.75 -0.34 -14.87
CA LYS A 132 9.53 -0.91 -15.99
C LYS A 132 8.71 -1.91 -16.80
N PHE A 133 7.91 -2.75 -16.12
CA PHE A 133 6.97 -3.65 -16.80
C PHE A 133 5.91 -2.87 -17.58
N ASN A 134 5.36 -1.81 -17.00
CA ASN A 134 4.35 -0.97 -17.65
C ASN A 134 4.92 -0.25 -18.88
N LEU A 135 6.12 0.32 -18.79
CA LEU A 135 6.81 0.92 -19.94
C LEU A 135 7.02 -0.11 -21.05
N LYS A 136 7.48 -1.31 -20.70
CA LYS A 136 7.67 -2.37 -21.70
C LYS A 136 6.37 -2.80 -22.35
N ASN A 137 5.28 -2.87 -21.57
CA ASN A 137 3.95 -3.16 -22.09
C ASN A 137 3.48 -2.10 -23.10
N LEU A 138 3.70 -0.81 -22.79
CA LEU A 138 3.39 0.30 -23.69
C LEU A 138 4.21 0.25 -24.99
N GLU A 139 5.50 -0.08 -24.91
CA GLU A 139 6.36 -0.27 -26.09
C GLU A 139 5.83 -1.41 -26.98
N LEU A 140 5.52 -2.57 -26.39
CA LEU A 140 4.98 -3.70 -27.13
C LEU A 140 3.64 -3.35 -27.78
N PHE A 141 2.77 -2.66 -27.05
CA PHE A 141 1.46 -2.24 -27.57
C PHE A 141 1.60 -1.27 -28.74
N LYS A 142 2.55 -0.33 -28.68
CA LYS A 142 2.87 0.56 -29.81
C LYS A 142 3.30 -0.26 -31.05
N LEU A 143 4.20 -1.22 -30.88
CA LEU A 143 4.66 -2.09 -31.97
C LEU A 143 3.53 -2.92 -32.58
N TYR A 144 2.58 -3.36 -31.75
CA TYR A 144 1.39 -4.07 -32.22
C TYR A 144 0.52 -3.18 -33.11
N LEU A 145 0.25 -1.94 -32.67
CA LEU A 145 -0.54 -0.99 -33.47
C LEU A 145 0.12 -0.64 -34.81
N GLU A 146 1.45 -0.54 -34.84
CA GLU A 146 2.22 -0.34 -36.08
C GLU A 146 2.12 -1.57 -37.00
N SER A 147 2.31 -2.78 -36.46
CA SER A 147 2.24 -4.03 -37.23
C SER A 147 0.85 -4.32 -37.81
N GLN A 148 -0.21 -3.89 -37.11
CA GLN A 148 -1.59 -4.00 -37.60
C GLN A 148 -1.84 -3.12 -38.83
N LYS A 149 -1.21 -1.94 -38.91
CA LYS A 149 -1.33 -1.06 -40.09
C LYS A 149 -0.68 -1.69 -41.32
N ASP A 150 0.42 -2.41 -41.12
CA ASP A 150 1.21 -3.03 -42.18
C ASP A 150 0.76 -4.47 -42.51
N GLN A 151 -0.33 -4.96 -41.89
CA GLN A 151 -0.86 -6.33 -42.04
C GLN A 151 0.17 -7.46 -41.82
N ASN A 152 1.16 -7.23 -40.96
CA ASN A 152 2.25 -8.18 -40.73
C ASN A 152 1.88 -9.24 -39.67
N LEU A 153 1.28 -10.34 -40.13
CA LEU A 153 0.83 -11.45 -39.26
C LEU A 153 1.95 -12.08 -38.39
N LYS A 154 3.19 -12.17 -38.91
CA LYS A 154 4.33 -12.72 -38.14
C LYS A 154 4.72 -11.81 -36.96
N SER A 155 4.66 -10.50 -37.15
CA SER A 155 4.92 -9.53 -36.09
C SER A 155 3.83 -9.56 -35.01
N ILE A 156 2.58 -9.83 -35.39
CA ILE A 156 1.45 -9.97 -34.47
C ILE A 156 1.58 -11.22 -33.58
N ASP A 157 1.93 -12.38 -34.14
CA ASP A 157 2.17 -13.60 -33.34
C ASP A 157 3.37 -13.42 -32.40
N SER A 158 4.42 -12.75 -32.86
CA SER A 158 5.58 -12.38 -32.05
C SER A 158 5.19 -11.47 -30.88
N PHE A 159 4.29 -10.51 -31.10
CA PHE A 159 3.78 -9.63 -30.05
C PHE A 159 3.05 -10.41 -28.95
N LYS A 160 2.15 -11.34 -29.31
CA LYS A 160 1.42 -12.16 -28.33
C LYS A 160 2.38 -12.91 -27.40
N LYS A 161 3.38 -13.59 -27.97
CA LYS A 161 4.39 -14.32 -27.20
C LYS A 161 5.20 -13.39 -26.26
N GLN A 162 5.51 -12.18 -26.72
CA GLN A 162 6.24 -11.20 -25.91
C GLN A 162 5.42 -10.66 -24.74
N ILE A 163 4.13 -10.38 -24.95
CA ILE A 163 3.20 -9.98 -23.90
C ILE A 163 2.99 -11.10 -22.88
N ASP A 164 2.75 -12.33 -23.32
CA ASP A 164 2.57 -13.47 -22.43
C ASP A 164 3.81 -13.68 -21.55
N ASN A 165 5.01 -13.57 -22.13
CA ASN A 165 6.26 -13.65 -21.38
C ASN A 165 6.45 -12.46 -20.42
N LEU A 166 6.08 -11.25 -20.83
CA LEU A 166 6.15 -10.07 -19.97
C LEU A 166 5.24 -10.23 -18.75
N THR A 167 4.00 -10.67 -18.95
CA THR A 167 3.03 -10.95 -17.89
C THR A 167 3.55 -12.04 -16.94
N LYS A 168 4.07 -13.15 -17.49
CA LYS A 168 4.66 -14.22 -16.67
C LYS A 168 5.81 -13.70 -15.79
N ARG A 169 6.70 -12.89 -16.36
CA ARG A 169 7.82 -12.30 -15.61
C ARG A 169 7.35 -11.31 -14.55
N LYS A 170 6.32 -10.50 -14.84
CA LYS A 170 5.69 -9.61 -13.85
C LYS A 170 5.17 -10.44 -12.68
N TYR A 171 4.39 -11.49 -12.94
CA TYR A 171 3.80 -12.34 -11.89
C TYR A 171 4.87 -13.04 -11.07
N LEU A 172 5.90 -13.60 -11.70
CA LEU A 172 7.01 -14.22 -10.97
C LEU A 172 7.74 -13.23 -10.07
N TYR A 173 7.96 -12.00 -10.54
CA TYR A 173 8.54 -10.94 -9.70
C TYR A 173 7.63 -10.60 -8.51
N THR A 174 6.33 -10.40 -8.74
CA THR A 174 5.34 -10.13 -7.70
C THR A 174 5.30 -11.22 -6.63
N LEU A 175 5.24 -12.50 -7.06
CA LEU A 175 5.22 -13.65 -6.15
C LEU A 175 6.53 -13.78 -5.37
N ASN A 176 7.67 -13.56 -6.01
CA ASN A 176 8.97 -13.60 -5.33
C ASN A 176 9.11 -12.46 -4.31
N PHE A 177 8.67 -11.25 -4.67
CA PHE A 177 8.66 -10.10 -3.75
C PHE A 177 7.85 -10.41 -2.50
N ALA A 178 6.61 -10.88 -2.67
CA ALA A 178 5.75 -11.23 -1.54
C ALA A 178 6.28 -12.43 -0.73
N ASN A 179 6.94 -13.39 -1.38
CA ASN A 179 7.59 -14.51 -0.71
C ASN A 179 8.81 -14.10 0.12
N THR A 180 9.55 -13.06 -0.30
CA THR A 180 10.70 -12.52 0.45
C THR A 180 10.25 -11.70 1.65
N HIS A 181 9.14 -10.97 1.52
CA HIS A 181 8.60 -10.08 2.56
C HIS A 181 7.35 -10.67 3.22
N PHE A 182 7.24 -12.00 3.32
CA PHE A 182 6.02 -12.70 3.76
C PHE A 182 5.53 -12.29 5.17
N ASP A 183 6.40 -11.72 5.98
CA ASP A 183 6.15 -11.21 7.33
C ASP A 183 5.71 -9.74 7.36
N LYS A 184 5.57 -9.09 6.20
CA LYS A 184 5.18 -7.67 6.07
C LYS A 184 3.80 -7.53 5.44
N MET A 185 3.08 -6.48 5.86
CA MET A 185 1.71 -6.20 5.43
C MET A 185 1.60 -5.87 3.93
N ILE A 186 2.68 -5.32 3.37
CA ILE A 186 2.83 -5.06 1.93
C ILE A 186 2.68 -6.32 1.06
N SER A 187 3.01 -7.51 1.58
CA SER A 187 2.99 -8.76 0.81
C SER A 187 1.59 -9.24 0.42
N PRO A 188 0.64 -9.47 1.37
CA PRO A 188 -0.72 -9.80 0.97
C PRO A 188 -1.35 -8.66 0.15
N TYR A 189 -1.05 -7.40 0.44
CA TYR A 189 -1.55 -6.26 -0.34
C TYR A 189 -1.15 -6.35 -1.82
N ILE A 190 0.15 -6.50 -2.11
CA ILE A 190 0.66 -6.58 -3.48
C ILE A 190 0.10 -7.80 -4.23
N ILE A 191 -0.02 -8.96 -3.56
CA ILE A 191 -0.63 -10.14 -4.18
C ILE A 191 -2.07 -9.82 -4.62
N ILE A 192 -2.87 -9.22 -3.73
CA ILE A 192 -4.26 -8.89 -4.04
C ILE A 192 -4.36 -7.90 -5.21
N SER A 193 -3.51 -6.88 -5.23
CA SER A 193 -3.59 -5.81 -6.23
C SER A 193 -2.99 -6.17 -7.58
N GLU A 194 -1.98 -7.05 -7.62
CA GLU A 194 -1.14 -7.24 -8.82
C GLU A 194 -1.11 -8.67 -9.37
N ALA A 195 -1.48 -9.68 -8.57
CA ALA A 195 -1.35 -11.08 -8.93
C ALA A 195 -2.44 -11.97 -8.30
N SER A 196 -3.66 -11.44 -8.17
CA SER A 196 -4.78 -12.13 -7.49
C SER A 196 -5.29 -13.35 -8.23
N ASP A 197 -5.01 -13.48 -9.52
CA ASP A 197 -5.35 -14.62 -10.39
C ASP A 197 -4.15 -15.54 -10.68
N ALA A 198 -3.01 -15.32 -10.00
CA ALA A 198 -1.84 -16.18 -10.16
C ALA A 198 -2.10 -17.63 -9.73
N ASN A 199 -1.20 -18.54 -10.13
CA ASN A 199 -1.33 -19.96 -9.87
C ASN A 199 -1.57 -20.24 -8.36
N PRO A 200 -2.69 -20.90 -8.00
CA PRO A 200 -3.06 -21.10 -6.59
C PRO A 200 -2.03 -21.88 -5.76
N ASN A 201 -1.26 -22.78 -6.37
CA ASN A 201 -0.23 -23.55 -5.65
C ASN A 201 0.96 -22.66 -5.25
N LEU A 202 1.32 -21.69 -6.10
CA LEU A 202 2.36 -20.71 -5.78
C LEU A 202 1.87 -19.76 -4.68
N LEU A 203 0.63 -19.28 -4.79
CA LEU A 203 0.01 -18.44 -3.76
C LEU A 203 -0.07 -19.18 -2.41
N ASP A 204 -0.46 -20.45 -2.41
CA ASP A 204 -0.52 -21.29 -1.20
C ASP A 204 0.84 -21.47 -0.53
N THR A 205 1.90 -21.60 -1.32
CA THR A 205 3.28 -21.68 -0.82
C THR A 205 3.66 -20.43 -0.03
N ILE A 206 3.30 -19.25 -0.53
CA ILE A 206 3.54 -17.98 0.17
C ILE A 206 2.65 -17.88 1.41
N ALA A 207 1.36 -18.20 1.28
CA ALA A 207 0.37 -18.12 2.35
C ALA A 207 0.77 -18.94 3.59
N LYS A 208 1.34 -20.13 3.39
CA LYS A 208 1.84 -20.99 4.47
C LYS A 208 2.94 -20.36 5.30
N LYS A 209 3.81 -19.53 4.69
CA LYS A 209 4.94 -18.86 5.35
C LYS A 209 4.51 -17.64 6.16
N MET A 210 3.37 -17.02 5.82
CA MET A 210 2.89 -15.82 6.51
C MET A 210 2.67 -16.07 8.01
N PRO A 211 3.14 -15.19 8.90
CA PRO A 211 2.87 -15.30 10.33
C PRO A 211 1.41 -14.94 10.66
N ASP A 212 0.92 -15.36 11.83
CA ASP A 212 -0.50 -15.25 12.18
C ASP A 212 -1.03 -13.82 12.16
N HIS A 213 -0.24 -12.84 12.61
CA HIS A 213 -0.64 -11.43 12.58
C HIS A 213 -0.84 -10.88 11.15
N ILE A 214 -0.12 -11.43 10.15
CA ILE A 214 -0.35 -11.10 8.73
C ILE A 214 -1.55 -11.87 8.20
N LYS A 215 -1.73 -13.14 8.57
CA LYS A 215 -2.89 -13.95 8.14
C LYS A 215 -4.21 -13.37 8.65
N SER A 216 -4.24 -12.87 9.88
CA SER A 216 -5.44 -12.33 10.53
C SER A 216 -5.75 -10.87 10.17
N SER A 217 -4.86 -10.19 9.46
CA SER A 217 -5.03 -8.78 9.06
C SER A 217 -6.11 -8.60 8.00
N LYS A 218 -6.51 -7.35 7.73
CA LYS A 218 -7.42 -6.99 6.63
C LYS A 218 -6.95 -7.58 5.30
N TYR A 219 -5.70 -7.32 4.92
CA TYR A 219 -5.16 -7.84 3.65
C TYR A 219 -4.92 -9.34 3.69
N GLY A 220 -4.50 -9.91 4.82
CA GLY A 220 -4.39 -11.36 4.97
C GLY A 220 -5.72 -12.05 4.67
N LYS A 221 -6.79 -11.66 5.36
CA LYS A 221 -8.14 -12.22 5.17
C LYS A 221 -8.63 -12.14 3.73
N ILE A 222 -8.41 -11.01 3.05
CA ILE A 222 -8.78 -10.84 1.64
C ILE A 222 -7.96 -11.80 0.76
N PHE A 223 -6.66 -11.90 1.00
CA PHE A 223 -5.78 -12.79 0.25
C PHE A 223 -6.18 -14.26 0.40
N PHE A 224 -6.44 -14.74 1.63
CA PHE A 224 -6.88 -16.12 1.87
C PHE A 224 -8.23 -16.41 1.19
N LYS A 225 -9.18 -15.47 1.23
CA LYS A 225 -10.46 -15.61 0.52
C LYS A 225 -10.27 -15.75 -1.00
N ILE A 226 -9.36 -14.98 -1.59
CA ILE A 226 -9.02 -15.09 -3.02
C ILE A 226 -8.37 -16.45 -3.31
N LEU A 227 -7.42 -16.88 -2.46
CA LEU A 227 -6.74 -18.16 -2.62
C LEU A 227 -7.73 -19.34 -2.60
N GLU A 228 -8.64 -19.37 -1.63
CA GLU A 228 -9.69 -20.40 -1.55
C GLU A 228 -10.59 -20.41 -2.78
N LYS A 229 -11.02 -19.22 -3.25
CA LYS A 229 -11.82 -19.09 -4.47
C LYS A 229 -11.07 -19.67 -5.67
N ASN A 230 -9.80 -19.33 -5.84
CA ASN A 230 -9.03 -19.76 -7.00
C ASN A 230 -8.75 -21.27 -6.98
N LYS A 231 -8.54 -21.88 -5.81
CA LYS A 231 -8.38 -23.34 -5.69
C LYS A 231 -9.63 -24.09 -6.19
N LYS A 232 -10.82 -23.65 -5.78
CA LYS A 232 -12.10 -24.22 -6.25
C LYS A 232 -12.24 -24.15 -7.78
N ILE A 233 -11.92 -23.00 -8.37
CA ILE A 233 -11.97 -22.82 -9.84
C ILE A 233 -11.04 -23.79 -10.58
N VAL A 234 -9.90 -24.15 -9.98
CA VAL A 234 -8.96 -25.12 -10.58
C VAL A 234 -9.44 -26.55 -10.41
N GLU A 235 -10.07 -26.89 -9.28
CA GLU A 235 -10.62 -28.23 -9.02
C GLU A 235 -11.86 -28.54 -9.88
N GLU A 236 -12.59 -27.51 -10.31
CA GLU A 236 -13.77 -27.63 -11.19
C GLU A 236 -13.43 -27.77 -12.69
N LYS A 237 -12.16 -27.68 -13.08
CA LYS A 237 -11.68 -27.77 -14.47
C LYS A 237 -10.93 -29.07 -14.76
#